data_AF-A0A139WFR9-F1
#
_entry.id   AF-A0A139WFR9-F1
#
_cell.length_a   1.000
_cell.length_b   1.000
_cell.length_c   1.000
_cell.angle_alpha   90.00
_cell.angle_beta   90.00
_cell.angle_gamma   90.00
#
_symmetry.space_group_name_H-M   'P 1'
#
loop_
_entity.id
_entity.type
_entity.pdbx_description
1 polymer ?
#
loop_
_entity_poly.entity_id
_entity_poly.type
_entity_poly.pdbx_seq_one_letter_code
_entity_poly.pdbx_strand_id
1 'polypeptide(L)'
;MKLFNGTVFVACVALLVCFFVTSEATICKPLSKFKIDCNTCRCSGDGRQYSCTEMKCPPLGFDDFFKESDESGFVLLKPKEKIKSYDDDLTY
;
A
#
# COMPACT_ATOMS: atom_id res chain seq x y z
N MET A 1 -26.72 9.22 -47.50
CA MET A 1 -26.82 9.08 -46.02
C MET A 1 -26.14 7.79 -45.58
N LYS A 2 -24.81 7.80 -45.39
CA LYS A 2 -24.07 6.73 -44.70
C LYS A 2 -23.00 7.40 -43.85
N LEU A 3 -23.42 8.03 -42.76
CA LEU A 3 -22.54 8.74 -41.84
C LEU A 3 -22.92 8.41 -40.40
N PHE A 4 -22.91 7.12 -40.07
CA PHE A 4 -22.65 6.69 -38.70
C PHE A 4 -21.83 5.40 -38.81
N ASN A 5 -20.57 5.58 -39.19
CA ASN A 5 -19.58 4.50 -39.12
C ASN A 5 -19.42 4.18 -37.64
N GLY A 6 -19.73 2.94 -37.25
CA GLY A 6 -19.64 2.48 -35.85
C GLY A 6 -18.30 2.81 -35.18
N THR A 7 -17.23 3.00 -35.95
CA THR A 7 -15.94 3.54 -35.52
C THR A 7 -16.04 4.91 -34.83
N VAL A 8 -16.87 5.83 -35.33
CA VAL A 8 -17.08 7.15 -34.74
C VAL A 8 -17.79 7.00 -33.39
N PHE A 9 -18.77 6.10 -33.30
CA PHE A 9 -19.50 5.83 -32.06
C PHE A 9 -18.57 5.24 -30.98
N VAL A 10 -17.76 4.25 -31.33
CA VAL A 10 -16.78 3.63 -30.43
C VAL A 10 -15.75 4.66 -29.95
N ALA A 11 -15.25 5.52 -30.85
CA ALA A 11 -14.30 6.58 -30.49
C ALA A 11 -14.92 7.61 -29.52
N CYS A 12 -16.17 8.04 -29.75
CA CYS A 12 -16.88 8.94 -28.84
C CYS A 12 -17.08 8.31 -27.46
N VAL A 13 -17.50 7.04 -27.38
CA VAL A 13 -17.67 6.34 -26.11
C VAL A 13 -16.34 6.20 -25.37
N ALA A 14 -15.26 5.84 -26.06
CA ALA A 14 -13.93 5.74 -25.45
C ALA A 14 -13.45 7.08 -24.90
N LEU A 15 -13.63 8.18 -25.65
CA LEU A 15 -13.26 9.52 -25.21
C LEU A 15 -14.08 9.98 -23.99
N LEU A 16 -15.39 9.73 -23.98
CA LEU A 16 -16.24 10.02 -22.82
C LEU A 16 -15.82 9.20 -21.60
N VAL A 17 -15.60 7.89 -21.76
CA VAL A 17 -15.12 7.03 -20.67
C VAL A 17 -13.78 7.51 -20.14
N CYS A 18 -12.81 7.85 -21.00
CA CYS A 18 -11.52 8.38 -20.56
C CYS A 18 -11.65 9.73 -19.85
N PHE A 19 -12.64 10.56 -20.21
CA PHE A 19 -12.90 11.83 -19.55
C PHE A 19 -13.53 11.65 -18.16
N PHE A 20 -14.41 10.65 -18.00
CA PHE A 20 -15.09 10.38 -16.72
C PHE A 20 -14.31 9.46 -15.79
N VAL A 21 -13.43 8.61 -16.31
CA VAL A 21 -12.61 7.67 -15.53
C VAL A 21 -11.25 8.28 -15.24
N THR A 22 -11.23 9.26 -14.35
CA THR A 22 -9.99 9.72 -13.72
C THR A 22 -9.71 8.80 -12.54
N SER A 23 -8.77 7.85 -12.70
CA SER A 23 -8.31 7.02 -11.57
C SER A 23 -7.47 7.89 -10.64
N GLU A 24 -8.15 8.43 -9.64
CA GLU A 24 -7.61 9.23 -8.56
C GLU A 24 -6.58 8.38 -7.78
N ALA A 25 -5.28 8.72 -7.87
CA ALA A 25 -4.23 7.94 -7.22
C ALA A 25 -4.35 8.05 -5.69
N THR A 26 -4.38 6.90 -5.00
CA THR A 26 -4.44 6.83 -3.54
C THR A 26 -3.09 6.39 -2.97
N ILE A 27 -2.68 6.97 -1.84
CA ILE A 27 -1.44 6.60 -1.14
C ILE A 27 -1.65 5.43 -0.19
N CYS A 28 -2.89 5.22 0.25
CA CYS A 28 -3.30 4.11 1.10
C CYS A 28 -4.75 3.73 0.78
N LYS A 29 -5.12 2.48 1.09
CA LYS A 29 -6.49 2.01 0.91
C LYS A 29 -7.44 2.83 1.80
N PRO A 30 -8.46 3.51 1.26
CA PRO A 30 -9.39 4.31 2.05
C PRO A 30 -9.93 3.58 3.27
N LEU A 31 -9.99 4.28 4.41
CA LEU A 31 -10.46 3.78 5.71
C LEU A 31 -9.68 2.55 6.27
N SER A 32 -8.61 2.12 5.62
CA SER A 32 -7.81 0.99 6.10
C SER A 32 -7.02 1.33 7.36
N LYS A 33 -6.66 0.29 8.11
CA LYS A 33 -5.67 0.33 9.17
C LYS A 33 -4.47 -0.50 8.76
N PHE A 34 -3.28 0.03 8.99
CA PHE A 34 -2.02 -0.61 8.65
C PHE A 34 -0.94 -0.20 9.66
N LYS A 35 0.27 -0.73 9.52
CA LYS A 35 1.40 -0.36 10.38
C LYS A 35 2.52 0.25 9.56
N ILE A 36 3.12 1.30 10.12
CA ILE A 36 4.43 1.81 9.73
C ILE A 36 5.31 1.60 10.96
N ASP A 37 6.34 0.75 10.81
CA ASP A 37 7.10 0.23 11.93
C ASP A 37 6.18 -0.38 13.01
N CYS A 38 6.33 0.07 14.26
CA CYS A 38 5.50 -0.32 15.37
C CYS A 38 4.17 0.47 15.45
N ASN A 39 4.08 1.61 14.77
CA ASN A 39 2.96 2.54 14.90
C ASN A 39 1.75 2.07 14.10
N THR A 40 0.56 2.25 14.70
CA THR A 40 -0.70 1.93 14.04
C THR A 40 -1.22 3.15 13.31
N CYS A 41 -1.45 2.99 12.01
CA CYS A 41 -1.88 4.05 11.12
C CYS A 41 -3.31 3.83 10.63
N ARG A 42 -4.03 4.93 10.38
CA ARG A 42 -5.36 4.93 9.78
C ARG A 42 -5.39 5.83 8.56
N CYS A 43 -5.84 5.28 7.44
CA CYS A 43 -6.03 5.99 6.19
C CYS A 43 -7.31 6.84 6.21
N SER A 44 -7.27 8.02 5.61
CA SER A 44 -8.42 8.89 5.41
C SER A 44 -9.44 8.26 4.45
N GLY A 45 -10.65 8.82 4.40
CA GLY A 45 -11.73 8.31 3.54
C GLY A 45 -11.49 8.51 2.05
N ASP A 46 -10.63 9.46 1.67
CA ASP A 46 -10.23 9.72 0.28
C ASP A 46 -8.94 8.99 -0.12
N GLY A 47 -8.29 8.28 0.80
CA GLY A 47 -7.07 7.54 0.52
C GLY A 47 -5.82 8.40 0.30
N ARG A 48 -5.89 9.71 0.60
CA ARG A 48 -4.81 10.68 0.31
C ARG A 48 -3.94 11.03 1.50
N GLN A 49 -4.39 10.70 2.70
CA GLN A 49 -3.72 11.02 3.95
C GLN A 49 -3.83 9.83 4.90
N TYR A 50 -2.92 9.78 5.86
CA TYR A 50 -3.04 8.88 7.01
C TYR A 50 -2.47 9.54 8.25
N SER A 51 -2.90 9.09 9.42
CA SER A 51 -2.34 9.47 10.71
C SER A 51 -1.94 8.21 11.47
N CYS A 52 -0.82 8.27 12.18
CA CYS A 52 -0.28 7.17 12.96
C CYS A 52 -0.19 7.55 14.44
N THR A 53 -0.13 6.55 15.31
CA THR A 53 0.37 6.75 16.68
C THR A 53 1.82 7.25 16.67
N GLU A 54 2.25 7.90 17.75
CA GLU A 54 3.61 8.45 17.89
C GLU A 54 4.43 7.69 18.94
N MET A 55 4.47 6.36 18.84
CA MET A 55 5.31 5.54 19.70
C MET A 55 6.77 5.58 19.22
N LYS A 56 7.70 5.68 20.17
CA LYS A 56 9.13 5.49 19.90
C LYS A 56 9.38 4.02 19.60
N CYS A 57 9.56 3.68 18.33
CA CYS A 57 9.79 2.29 17.93
C CYS A 57 11.19 1.81 18.35
N PRO A 58 11.33 0.53 18.73
CA PRO A 58 12.62 -0.06 19.07
C PRO A 58 13.57 -0.04 17.87
N PRO A 59 14.89 0.08 18.08
CA PRO A 59 15.86 -0.03 17.00
C PRO A 59 15.78 -1.44 16.39
N LEU A 60 15.89 -1.52 15.06
CA LEU A 60 16.02 -2.80 14.37
C LEU A 60 17.45 -3.33 14.60
N GLY A 61 17.55 -4.53 15.16
CA GLY A 61 18.80 -5.25 15.32
C GLY A 61 19.20 -5.96 14.03
N PHE A 62 20.49 -6.28 13.85
CA PHE A 62 20.94 -7.10 12.71
C PHE A 62 20.29 -8.49 12.68
N ASP A 63 19.88 -8.99 13.85
CA ASP A 63 19.15 -10.23 14.04
C ASP A 63 17.67 -10.16 13.61
N ASP A 64 17.12 -8.95 13.39
CA ASP A 64 15.75 -8.75 12.88
C ASP A 64 15.63 -9.00 11.36
N PHE A 65 16.70 -9.38 10.66
CA PHE A 65 16.70 -9.60 9.21
C PHE A 65 17.13 -11.02 8.83
N PHE A 66 16.50 -11.58 7.80
CA PHE A 66 17.03 -12.72 7.05
C PHE A 66 18.05 -12.22 6.03
N LYS A 67 19.20 -12.89 5.97
CA LYS A 67 20.25 -12.62 4.99
C LYS A 67 20.02 -13.51 3.76
N GLU A 68 19.60 -12.91 2.66
CA GLU A 68 19.49 -13.59 1.38
C GLU A 68 20.65 -13.14 0.48
N SER A 69 21.40 -14.10 -0.05
CA SER A 69 22.53 -13.82 -0.94
C SER A 69 22.23 -14.29 -2.35
N ASP A 70 22.52 -13.45 -3.33
CA ASP A 70 22.48 -13.86 -4.74
C ASP A 70 23.84 -14.37 -5.23
N GLU A 71 23.84 -14.97 -6.42
CA GLU A 71 25.05 -15.54 -7.05
C GLU A 71 26.09 -14.45 -7.41
N SER A 72 25.67 -13.19 -7.53
CA SER A 72 26.56 -12.03 -7.72
C SER A 72 27.23 -11.56 -6.42
N GLY A 73 26.90 -12.15 -5.27
CA GLY A 73 27.49 -11.81 -3.97
C GLY A 73 26.84 -10.60 -3.29
N PHE A 74 25.72 -10.08 -3.80
CA PHE A 74 24.93 -9.09 -3.08
C PHE A 74 24.16 -9.77 -1.94
N VAL A 75 23.99 -9.02 -0.86
CA VAL A 75 23.29 -9.46 0.33
C VAL A 75 22.04 -8.60 0.51
N LEU A 76 20.88 -9.21 0.35
CA LEU A 76 19.59 -8.62 0.63
C LEU A 76 19.17 -8.95 2.08
N LEU A 77 19.04 -7.91 2.91
CA LEU A 77 18.48 -8.05 4.25
C LEU A 77 16.95 -7.92 4.15
N LYS A 78 16.25 -9.05 4.30
CA LYS A 78 14.78 -9.06 4.37
C LYS A 78 14.34 -8.97 5.83
N PRO A 79 13.51 -7.99 6.24
CA PRO A 79 12.98 -7.95 7.59
C PRO A 79 12.30 -9.27 7.93
N LYS A 80 12.61 -9.86 9.08
CA LYS A 80 11.85 -10.98 9.62
C LYS A 80 10.46 -10.45 9.92
N GLU A 81 9.42 -11.06 9.36
CA GLU A 81 8.07 -10.83 9.87
C GLU A 81 8.08 -11.25 11.33
N LYS A 82 8.01 -10.27 12.26
CA LYS A 82 7.69 -10.57 13.65
C LYS A 82 6.26 -11.09 13.61
N ILE A 83 6.12 -12.42 13.49
CA ILE A 83 4.89 -13.13 13.84
C ILE A 83 4.50 -12.50 15.16
N LYS A 84 3.31 -11.88 15.23
CA LYS A 84 2.81 -11.32 16.48
C LYS A 84 2.87 -12.46 17.49
N SER A 85 3.90 -12.50 18.34
CA SER A 85 3.81 -13.27 19.57
C SER A 85 2.77 -12.52 20.37
N TYR A 86 1.57 -13.05 20.25
CA TYR A 86 0.47 -12.90 21.15
C TYR A 86 0.96 -13.31 22.54
N ASP A 87 1.74 -12.44 23.20
CA ASP A 87 1.76 -12.37 24.66
C ASP A 87 0.75 -11.28 25.03
N ASP A 88 -0.49 -11.69 24.87
CA ASP A 88 -1.62 -11.26 25.67
C ASP A 88 -1.36 -11.82 27.09
N ASP A 89 -0.40 -11.23 27.80
CA ASP A 89 -0.26 -11.42 29.25
C ASP A 89 0.24 -10.12 29.85
N LEU A 90 -0.71 -9.33 30.36
CA LEU A 90 -0.68 -8.86 31.74
C LEU A 90 -2.05 -8.26 32.05
N THR A 91 -2.92 -9.16 32.50
CA THR A 91 -4.02 -8.82 33.39
C THR A 91 -3.48 -8.19 34.68
N TYR A 92 -3.73 -6.90 34.89
CA TYR A 92 -4.22 -6.33 36.16
C TYR A 92 -4.68 -4.88 35.98
#